data_AF-A0A850NIX2-F1
#
_entry.id   AF-A0A850NIX2-F1
#
_cell.length_a   1.000
_cell.length_b   1.000
_cell.length_c   1.000
_cell.angle_alpha   90.00
_cell.angle_beta   90.00
_cell.angle_gamma   90.00
#
_symmetry.space_group_name_H-M   'P 1'
#
loop_
_entity.id
_entity.type
_entity.pdbx_description
1 polymer ?
#
loop_
_entity_poly.entity_id
_entity_poly.type
_entity_poly.pdbx_seq_one_letter_code
_entity_poly.pdbx_strand_id
1 'polypeptide(L)'
;MPQLAFDPVRSPRIQLLVNGTPAPGCYAASVETTAHMQAARWTAEVAVGPGMSASDWSALPAPSTVEIRGSLDGNSWTSLVTGDIDDLHLDLENGVVSLSGRDLSARFLDTKTSNAWPNQTSSQIATYLAGLRGLQANVIPTSTPVGQYYQLEHSRVTAGSFSKFSNEWELLCYLAREENYVVSVSGQTLNFVPR
;
A
#
# COMPACT_ATOMS: atom_id res chain seq x y z
N MET A 1 -23.21 48.40 -2.13
CA MET A 1 -22.55 47.88 -0.92
C MET A 1 -21.86 46.57 -1.29
N PRO A 2 -20.57 46.37 -0.99
CA PRO A 2 -19.91 45.11 -1.32
C PRO A 2 -20.35 44.04 -0.30
N GLN A 3 -20.82 42.90 -0.81
CA GLN A 3 -21.17 41.73 -0.01
C GLN A 3 -19.86 41.08 0.46
N LEU A 4 -19.61 41.09 1.77
CA LEU A 4 -18.51 40.34 2.36
C LEU A 4 -18.76 38.84 2.10
N ALA A 5 -17.98 38.25 1.21
CA ALA A 5 -17.95 36.80 1.03
C ALA A 5 -17.24 36.22 2.27
N PHE A 6 -17.99 35.48 3.10
CA PHE A 6 -17.37 34.67 4.14
C PHE A 6 -16.73 33.46 3.47
N ASP A 7 -15.46 33.18 3.79
CA ASP A 7 -14.85 31.92 3.41
C ASP A 7 -15.68 30.77 4.00
N PRO A 8 -15.99 29.72 3.21
CA PRO A 8 -16.74 28.59 3.72
C PRO A 8 -15.99 27.99 4.92
N VAL A 9 -16.71 27.80 6.02
CA VAL A 9 -16.16 27.19 7.24
C VAL A 9 -15.67 25.80 6.88
N ARG A 10 -14.35 25.57 7.01
CA ARG A 10 -13.77 24.25 6.82
C ARG A 10 -14.30 23.32 7.90
N SER A 11 -14.62 22.11 7.48
CA SER A 11 -15.21 21.10 8.33
C SER A 11 -14.47 19.78 8.10
N PRO A 12 -13.23 19.64 8.62
CA PRO A 12 -12.44 18.45 8.39
C PRO A 12 -13.17 17.18 8.83
N ARG A 13 -13.09 16.15 8.00
CA ARG A 13 -13.66 14.83 8.24
C ARG A 13 -12.67 13.75 7.90
N ILE A 14 -12.78 12.66 8.62
CA ILE A 14 -12.11 11.41 8.34
C ILE A 14 -13.16 10.36 7.99
N GLN A 15 -12.79 9.45 7.09
CA GLN A 15 -13.59 8.28 6.75
C GLN A 15 -12.67 7.07 6.64
N LEU A 16 -13.11 5.97 7.22
CA LEU A 16 -12.51 4.66 7.08
C LEU A 16 -13.38 3.82 6.15
N LEU A 17 -12.76 3.15 5.18
CA LEU A 17 -13.42 2.12 4.39
C LEU A 17 -12.75 0.79 4.71
N VAL A 18 -13.53 -0.25 4.96
CA VAL A 18 -13.08 -1.63 5.11
C VAL A 18 -13.59 -2.41 3.91
N ASN A 19 -12.68 -3.02 3.15
CA ASN A 19 -12.97 -3.74 1.90
C ASN A 19 -13.84 -2.91 0.93
N GLY A 20 -13.57 -1.61 0.84
CA GLY A 20 -14.30 -0.65 -0.01
C GLY A 20 -15.65 -0.19 0.53
N THR A 21 -16.09 -0.67 1.71
CA THR A 21 -17.35 -0.25 2.35
C THR A 21 -17.07 0.71 3.50
N PRO A 22 -17.76 1.86 3.62
CA PRO A 22 -17.57 2.77 4.74
C PRO A 22 -17.82 2.07 6.09
N ALA A 23 -16.82 2.14 6.98
CA ALA A 23 -16.94 1.74 8.37
C ALA A 23 -17.23 3.01 9.21
N PRO A 24 -18.49 3.26 9.58
CA PRO A 24 -18.85 4.47 10.30
C PRO A 24 -18.25 4.49 11.71
N GLY A 25 -18.13 5.68 12.29
CA GLY A 25 -17.64 5.85 13.66
C GLY A 25 -16.13 5.99 13.77
N CYS A 26 -15.38 6.06 12.67
CA CYS A 26 -13.96 6.42 12.73
C CYS A 26 -13.84 7.89 13.16
N TYR A 27 -13.14 8.13 14.27
CA TYR A 27 -12.98 9.47 14.84
C TYR A 27 -11.53 9.91 14.98
N ALA A 28 -10.58 8.98 14.89
CA ALA A 28 -9.15 9.28 14.84
C ALA A 28 -8.42 8.34 13.87
N ALA A 29 -7.40 8.85 13.20
CA ALA A 29 -6.41 8.04 12.50
C ALA A 29 -5.07 8.77 12.38
N SER A 30 -4.00 8.00 12.25
CA SER A 30 -2.67 8.47 11.93
C SER A 30 -2.14 7.75 10.69
N VAL A 31 -1.39 8.46 9.85
CA VAL A 31 -0.70 7.90 8.68
C VAL A 31 0.73 8.42 8.71
N GLU A 32 1.68 7.50 8.67
CA GLU A 32 3.11 7.77 8.69
C GLU A 32 3.78 7.20 7.45
N THR A 33 4.23 8.07 6.57
CA THR A 33 4.93 7.69 5.33
C THR A 33 6.43 7.93 5.48
N THR A 34 7.25 6.95 5.09
CA THR A 34 8.71 7.08 5.12
C THR A 34 9.31 6.74 3.75
N ALA A 35 10.45 7.35 3.41
CA ALA A 35 11.11 7.16 2.11
C ALA A 35 12.16 6.02 2.10
N HIS A 36 12.30 5.26 3.21
CA HIS A 36 13.42 4.32 3.42
C HIS A 36 13.13 2.88 3.01
N MET A 37 12.44 2.66 1.88
CA MET A 37 12.03 1.32 1.42
C MET A 37 11.19 0.54 2.45
N GLN A 38 10.48 1.24 3.33
CA GLN A 38 9.54 0.66 4.28
C GLN A 38 8.11 0.99 3.83
N ALA A 39 7.18 0.10 4.17
CA ALA A 39 5.76 0.41 4.02
C ALA A 39 5.37 1.58 4.92
N ALA A 40 4.50 2.45 4.43
CA ALA A 40 3.83 3.41 5.29
C ALA A 40 3.02 2.67 6.37
N ARG A 41 2.90 3.28 7.55
CA ARG A 41 2.13 2.75 8.67
C ARG A 41 0.89 3.58 8.90
N TRP A 42 -0.13 2.96 9.46
CA TRP A 42 -1.34 3.65 9.81
C TRP A 42 -1.99 3.06 11.06
N THR A 43 -2.73 3.90 11.77
CA THR A 43 -3.60 3.51 12.88
C THR A 43 -4.96 4.18 12.72
N ALA A 44 -6.01 3.56 13.24
CA ALA A 44 -7.35 4.15 13.28
C ALA A 44 -8.10 3.72 14.54
N GLU A 45 -8.89 4.64 15.10
CA GLU A 45 -9.83 4.37 16.19
C GLU A 45 -11.26 4.55 15.69
N VAL A 46 -12.08 3.54 15.98
CA VAL A 46 -13.45 3.45 15.48
C VAL A 46 -14.39 3.12 16.64
N ALA A 47 -15.48 3.87 16.77
CA ALA A 47 -16.53 3.54 17.73
C ALA A 47 -17.30 2.30 17.27
N VAL A 48 -17.47 1.33 18.16
CA VAL A 48 -18.40 0.20 17.98
C VAL A 48 -19.81 0.74 18.04
N GLY A 49 -20.65 0.37 17.07
CA GLY A 49 -22.00 0.93 17.00
C GLY A 49 -22.91 0.21 16.01
N PRO A 50 -24.11 0.76 15.77
CA PRO A 50 -25.10 0.13 14.90
C PRO A 50 -24.66 0.03 13.43
N GLY A 51 -23.67 0.81 13.02
CA GLY A 51 -23.11 0.73 11.67
C GLY A 51 -22.04 -0.34 11.49
N MET A 52 -21.39 -0.78 12.58
CA MET A 52 -20.50 -1.95 12.59
C MET A 52 -20.34 -2.43 14.04
N SER A 53 -20.93 -3.59 14.34
CA SER A 53 -20.95 -4.18 15.67
C SER A 53 -19.63 -4.88 16.00
N ALA A 54 -19.41 -5.20 17.28
CA ALA A 54 -18.24 -5.97 17.70
C ALA A 54 -18.13 -7.33 16.99
N SER A 55 -19.26 -8.00 16.73
CA SER A 55 -19.28 -9.25 15.97
C SER A 55 -18.84 -9.03 14.53
N ASP A 56 -19.27 -7.94 13.88
CA ASP A 56 -18.87 -7.63 12.50
C ASP A 56 -17.36 -7.41 12.40
N TRP A 57 -16.78 -6.67 13.35
CA TRP A 57 -15.32 -6.48 13.45
C TRP A 57 -14.56 -7.78 13.65
N SER A 58 -15.03 -8.64 14.54
CA SER A 58 -14.40 -9.95 14.80
C SER A 58 -14.53 -10.95 13.63
N ALA A 59 -15.52 -10.74 12.75
CA ALA A 59 -15.80 -11.61 11.62
C ALA A 59 -15.11 -11.17 10.32
N LEU A 60 -14.29 -10.12 10.36
CA LEU A 60 -13.56 -9.65 9.19
C LEU A 60 -12.63 -10.75 8.65
N PRO A 61 -12.64 -11.02 7.33
CA PRO A 61 -11.71 -11.98 6.75
C PRO A 61 -10.28 -11.47 6.80
N ALA A 62 -9.31 -12.37 6.90
CA ALA A 62 -7.89 -12.04 6.79
C ALA A 62 -7.37 -12.40 5.37
N PRO A 63 -6.67 -11.48 4.67
CA PRO A 63 -6.51 -10.07 5.00
C PRO A 63 -7.79 -9.27 4.70
N SER A 64 -8.02 -8.19 5.47
CA SER A 64 -9.00 -7.16 5.13
C SER A 64 -8.26 -5.86 4.83
N THR A 65 -8.63 -5.22 3.73
CA THR A 65 -7.99 -3.98 3.27
C THR A 65 -8.77 -2.78 3.80
N VAL A 66 -8.04 -1.79 4.29
CA VAL A 66 -8.52 -0.51 4.77
C VAL A 66 -8.09 0.60 3.82
N GLU A 67 -8.97 1.57 3.64
CA GLU A 67 -8.63 2.87 3.08
C GLU A 67 -9.02 3.99 4.06
N ILE A 68 -8.05 4.84 4.41
CA ILE A 68 -8.29 6.04 5.21
C ILE A 68 -8.37 7.24 4.28
N ARG A 69 -9.45 8.01 4.39
CA ARG A 69 -9.69 9.21 3.60
C ARG A 69 -9.87 10.44 4.48
N GLY A 70 -9.32 11.55 4.02
CA GLY A 70 -9.52 12.87 4.61
C GLY A 70 -10.36 13.76 3.70
N SER A 71 -11.13 14.66 4.30
CA SER A 71 -11.86 15.71 3.59
C SER A 71 -11.81 17.01 4.38
N LEU A 72 -11.72 18.16 3.71
CA LEU A 72 -11.76 19.48 4.35
C LEU A 72 -13.18 20.08 4.39
N ASP A 73 -14.09 19.57 3.57
CA ASP A 73 -15.45 20.06 3.37
C ASP A 73 -16.53 18.97 3.63
N GLY A 74 -16.11 17.72 3.84
CA GLY A 74 -16.98 16.55 4.00
C GLY A 74 -17.54 15.96 2.70
N ASN A 75 -17.23 16.58 1.55
CA ASN A 75 -17.77 16.18 0.24
C ASN A 75 -16.68 15.66 -0.69
N SER A 76 -15.51 16.30 -0.65
CA SER A 76 -14.34 15.98 -1.47
C SER A 76 -13.38 15.12 -0.65
N TRP A 77 -13.32 13.84 -0.96
CA TRP A 77 -12.49 12.88 -0.24
C TRP A 77 -11.16 12.66 -0.95
N THR A 78 -10.08 12.67 -0.18
CA THR A 78 -8.73 12.34 -0.63
C THR A 78 -8.24 11.11 0.12
N SER A 79 -7.77 10.10 -0.63
CA SER A 79 -7.16 8.91 -0.06
C SER A 79 -5.82 9.28 0.58
N LEU A 80 -5.63 8.91 1.85
CA LEU A 80 -4.41 9.16 2.59
C LEU A 80 -3.51 7.91 2.61
N VAL A 81 -4.12 6.72 2.76
CA VAL A 81 -3.43 5.43 2.70
C VAL A 81 -4.42 4.33 2.35
N THR A 82 -3.91 3.30 1.66
CA THR A 82 -4.59 2.01 1.48
C THR A 82 -3.64 0.91 1.95
N GLY A 83 -4.13 0.01 2.80
CA GLY A 83 -3.29 -0.98 3.46
C GLY A 83 -4.10 -2.13 4.04
N ASP A 84 -3.42 -3.20 4.46
CA ASP A 84 -4.08 -4.32 5.13
C ASP A 84 -4.06 -4.14 6.64
N ILE A 85 -5.09 -4.63 7.33
CA ILE A 85 -5.13 -4.68 8.79
C ILE A 85 -4.07 -5.71 9.25
N ASP A 86 -3.05 -5.25 9.97
CA ASP A 86 -2.07 -6.12 10.64
C ASP A 86 -2.57 -6.51 12.04
N ASP A 87 -3.17 -5.57 12.78
CA ASP A 87 -3.70 -5.79 14.14
C ASP A 87 -5.06 -5.12 14.33
N LEU A 88 -5.95 -5.82 15.03
CA LEU A 88 -7.29 -5.37 15.41
C LEU A 88 -7.53 -5.70 16.87
N HIS A 89 -7.81 -4.66 17.66
CA HIS A 89 -8.13 -4.77 19.07
C HIS A 89 -9.53 -4.25 19.37
N LEU A 90 -10.36 -5.08 20.00
CA LEU A 90 -11.69 -4.72 20.47
C LEU A 90 -11.66 -4.40 21.96
N ASP A 91 -11.93 -3.14 22.29
CA ASP A 91 -12.20 -2.69 23.64
C ASP A 91 -13.73 -2.54 23.82
N LEU A 92 -14.36 -3.59 24.34
CA LEU A 92 -15.81 -3.63 24.54
C LEU A 92 -16.27 -2.79 25.74
N GLU A 93 -15.38 -2.49 26.69
CA GLU A 93 -15.71 -1.65 27.85
C GLU A 93 -15.87 -0.20 27.41
N ASN A 94 -14.97 0.28 26.56
CA ASN A 94 -15.03 1.63 26.01
C ASN A 94 -15.81 1.73 24.69
N GLY A 95 -16.20 0.60 24.10
CA GLY A 95 -16.91 0.56 22.82
C GLY A 95 -16.06 1.05 21.65
N VAL A 96 -14.77 0.69 21.63
CA VAL A 96 -13.79 1.16 20.64
C VAL A 96 -13.10 -0.01 19.96
N VAL A 97 -12.83 0.14 18.67
CA VAL A 97 -11.95 -0.72 17.89
C VAL A 97 -10.70 0.08 17.54
N SER A 98 -9.54 -0.47 17.92
CA SER A 98 -8.24 0.06 17.49
C SER A 98 -7.71 -0.81 16.37
N LEU A 99 -7.36 -0.19 15.25
CA LEU A 99 -6.79 -0.84 14.08
C LEU A 99 -5.39 -0.31 13.83
N SER A 100 -4.49 -1.18 13.39
CA SER A 100 -3.21 -0.76 12.83
C SER A 100 -2.80 -1.64 11.66
N GLY A 101 -1.95 -1.08 10.81
CA GLY A 101 -1.45 -1.81 9.66
C GLY A 101 -0.39 -1.06 8.87
N ARG A 102 -0.05 -1.65 7.74
CA ARG A 102 0.88 -1.10 6.76
C ARG A 102 0.19 -0.92 5.41
N ASP A 103 0.73 -0.05 4.58
CA ASP A 103 0.25 0.09 3.20
C ASP A 103 0.46 -1.21 2.39
N LEU A 104 -0.14 -1.27 1.20
CA LEU A 104 -0.08 -2.49 0.38
C LEU A 104 1.32 -2.85 -0.13
N SER A 105 2.35 -2.01 0.05
CA SER A 105 3.73 -2.41 -0.21
C SER A 105 4.23 -3.49 0.75
N ALA A 106 3.62 -3.59 1.94
CA ALA A 106 3.92 -4.64 2.92
C ALA A 106 3.77 -6.06 2.35
N ARG A 107 2.83 -6.27 1.42
CA ARG A 107 2.64 -7.57 0.76
C ARG A 107 3.90 -8.04 0.03
N PHE A 108 4.70 -7.12 -0.51
CA PHE A 108 5.99 -7.44 -1.15
C PHE A 108 7.13 -7.56 -0.13
N LEU A 109 7.12 -6.73 0.92
CA LEU A 109 8.13 -6.76 1.98
C LEU A 109 8.12 -8.08 2.76
N ASP A 110 6.93 -8.60 3.02
CA ASP A 110 6.74 -9.82 3.81
C ASP A 110 6.96 -11.10 2.99
N THR A 111 7.02 -10.99 1.66
CA THR A 111 7.18 -12.16 0.78
C THR A 111 8.61 -12.33 0.30
N LYS A 112 9.19 -13.49 0.60
CA LYS A 112 10.51 -13.89 0.09
C LYS A 112 10.46 -14.12 -1.42
N THR A 113 11.50 -13.70 -2.12
CA THR A 113 11.66 -14.03 -3.54
C THR A 113 12.46 -15.32 -3.70
N SER A 114 11.90 -16.29 -4.42
CA SER A 114 12.58 -17.57 -4.73
C SER A 114 12.52 -17.95 -6.21
N ASN A 115 11.88 -17.12 -7.03
CA ASN A 115 11.63 -17.43 -8.43
C ASN A 115 12.86 -17.14 -9.27
N ALA A 116 13.13 -18.03 -10.23
CA ALA A 116 14.02 -17.72 -11.34
C ALA A 116 13.22 -16.96 -12.41
N TRP A 117 13.79 -15.88 -12.94
CA TRP A 117 13.16 -15.03 -13.96
C TRP A 117 13.91 -15.08 -15.30
N PRO A 118 13.96 -16.24 -15.98
CA PRO A 118 14.68 -16.35 -17.25
C PRO A 118 13.97 -15.54 -18.34
N ASN A 119 14.75 -14.78 -19.11
CA ASN A 119 14.28 -14.02 -20.28
C ASN A 119 13.14 -13.03 -20.01
N GLN A 120 12.91 -12.63 -18.76
CA GLN A 120 11.92 -11.60 -18.43
C GLN A 120 12.58 -10.22 -18.33
N THR A 121 11.86 -9.18 -18.73
CA THR A 121 12.25 -7.78 -18.50
C THR A 121 11.78 -7.31 -17.13
N SER A 122 12.35 -6.22 -16.62
CA SER A 122 11.99 -5.66 -15.30
C SER A 122 10.49 -5.35 -15.21
N SER A 123 9.92 -4.79 -16.28
CA SER A 123 8.49 -4.51 -16.39
C SER A 123 7.61 -5.77 -16.36
N GLN A 124 8.07 -6.88 -16.94
CA GLN A 124 7.33 -8.14 -16.92
C GLN A 124 7.28 -8.73 -15.50
N ILE A 125 8.41 -8.69 -14.79
CA ILE A 125 8.49 -9.13 -13.39
C ILE A 125 7.60 -8.25 -12.51
N ALA A 126 7.68 -6.91 -12.64
CA ALA A 126 6.86 -5.99 -11.88
C ALA A 126 5.36 -6.20 -12.11
N THR A 127 4.95 -6.40 -13.37
CA THR A 127 3.55 -6.69 -13.72
C THR A 127 3.08 -8.02 -13.12
N TYR A 128 3.92 -9.06 -13.20
CA TYR A 128 3.61 -10.36 -12.63
C TYR A 128 3.45 -10.30 -11.10
N LEU A 129 4.38 -9.64 -10.41
CA LEU A 129 4.35 -9.50 -8.96
C LEU A 129 3.16 -8.67 -8.49
N ALA A 130 2.80 -7.59 -9.20
CA ALA A 130 1.58 -6.83 -8.92
C ALA A 130 0.34 -7.73 -8.94
N GLY A 131 0.17 -8.51 -10.01
CA GLY A 131 -0.95 -9.45 -10.14
C GLY A 131 -0.97 -10.50 -9.03
N LEU A 132 0.20 -11.06 -8.70
CA LEU A 132 0.31 -12.07 -7.63
C LEU A 132 -0.05 -11.52 -6.24
N ARG A 133 0.14 -10.21 -6.01
CA ARG A 133 -0.23 -9.52 -4.76
C ARG A 133 -1.60 -8.85 -4.81
N GLY A 134 -2.38 -9.08 -5.87
CA GLY A 134 -3.72 -8.53 -6.01
C GLY A 134 -3.74 -7.02 -6.23
N LEU A 135 -2.68 -6.46 -6.82
CA LEU A 135 -2.56 -5.04 -7.17
C LEU A 135 -2.73 -4.83 -8.68
N GLN A 136 -3.21 -3.65 -9.04
CA GLN A 136 -3.15 -3.16 -10.41
C GLN A 136 -1.71 -2.81 -10.77
N ALA A 137 -1.33 -2.99 -12.04
CA ALA A 137 0.00 -2.71 -12.53
C ALA A 137 -0.01 -1.44 -13.41
N ASN A 138 0.57 -0.35 -12.92
CA ASN A 138 0.94 0.81 -13.73
C ASN A 138 2.43 0.70 -14.07
N VAL A 139 2.74 -0.10 -15.08
CA VAL A 139 4.12 -0.47 -15.43
C VAL A 139 4.43 -0.02 -16.84
N ILE A 140 5.46 0.80 -17.01
CA ILE A 140 5.94 1.20 -18.33
C ILE A 140 6.91 0.12 -18.85
N PRO A 141 6.73 -0.37 -20.09
CA PRO A 141 7.56 -1.43 -20.64
C PRO A 141 9.06 -1.10 -20.63
N THR A 142 9.85 -2.13 -20.35
CA THR A 142 11.32 -2.15 -20.43
C THR A 142 11.74 -3.17 -21.48
N SER A 143 12.90 -2.98 -22.11
CA SER A 143 13.36 -3.79 -23.25
C SER A 143 14.50 -4.75 -22.91
N THR A 144 15.26 -4.49 -21.85
CA THR A 144 16.43 -5.31 -21.50
C THR A 144 15.99 -6.50 -20.63
N PRO A 145 16.30 -7.75 -21.03
CA PRO A 145 16.06 -8.91 -20.17
C PRO A 145 16.93 -8.85 -18.91
N VAL A 146 16.35 -9.16 -17.75
CA VAL A 146 17.02 -9.08 -16.45
C VAL A 146 18.28 -9.96 -16.37
N GLY A 147 18.30 -11.08 -17.09
CA GLY A 147 19.49 -11.93 -17.21
C GLY A 147 20.72 -11.20 -17.78
N GLN A 148 20.54 -10.13 -18.56
CA GLN A 148 21.63 -9.34 -19.12
C GLN A 148 22.26 -8.37 -18.09
N TYR A 149 21.50 -7.83 -17.14
CA TYR A 149 22.09 -7.05 -16.02
C TYR A 149 23.12 -7.88 -15.28
N TYR A 150 22.81 -9.16 -15.09
CA TYR A 150 23.73 -10.09 -14.47
C TYR A 150 24.94 -10.39 -15.33
N GLN A 151 24.82 -10.56 -16.65
CA GLN A 151 26.00 -10.77 -17.52
C GLN A 151 27.00 -9.61 -17.44
N LEU A 152 26.51 -8.39 -17.26
CA LEU A 152 27.34 -7.20 -17.03
C LEU A 152 27.97 -7.20 -15.62
N GLU A 153 27.28 -7.71 -14.60
CA GLU A 153 27.82 -7.91 -13.24
C GLU A 153 28.66 -9.21 -13.07
N HIS A 154 28.58 -10.17 -13.99
CA HIS A 154 29.22 -11.50 -13.95
C HIS A 154 30.73 -11.47 -14.29
N SER A 155 31.44 -10.48 -13.76
CA SER A 155 32.79 -10.71 -13.25
C SER A 155 32.78 -11.23 -11.81
N ARG A 156 31.62 -11.37 -11.13
CA ARG A 156 31.62 -11.73 -9.69
C ARG A 156 30.71 -12.84 -9.13
N VAL A 157 29.57 -13.32 -9.66
CA VAL A 157 28.79 -14.37 -8.94
C VAL A 157 27.89 -15.24 -9.84
N THR A 158 28.00 -16.57 -9.70
CA THR A 158 27.31 -17.67 -10.43
C THR A 158 25.80 -17.81 -10.16
N ALA A 159 25.13 -18.50 -11.09
CA ALA A 159 23.71 -18.85 -11.17
C ALA A 159 23.02 -19.26 -9.84
N GLY A 160 22.12 -18.37 -9.40
CA GLY A 160 21.25 -18.49 -8.22
C GLY A 160 20.73 -17.12 -7.76
N SER A 161 20.86 -16.10 -8.61
CA SER A 161 21.17 -14.73 -8.20
C SER A 161 20.00 -13.91 -7.65
N PHE A 162 18.77 -14.42 -7.70
CA PHE A 162 17.64 -13.83 -6.96
C PHE A 162 17.60 -14.26 -5.49
N SER A 163 18.38 -15.27 -5.10
CA SER A 163 18.61 -15.64 -3.70
C SER A 163 19.32 -14.54 -2.89
N LYS A 164 19.83 -13.48 -3.54
CA LYS A 164 20.48 -12.35 -2.85
C LYS A 164 19.49 -11.35 -2.24
N PHE A 165 18.26 -11.31 -2.76
CA PHE A 165 17.22 -10.42 -2.24
C PHE A 165 16.43 -11.15 -1.16
N SER A 166 16.20 -10.47 -0.05
CA SER A 166 15.50 -11.03 1.10
C SER A 166 13.99 -11.11 0.84
N ASN A 167 13.46 -10.18 0.03
CA ASN A 167 12.03 -10.08 -0.30
C ASN A 167 11.79 -9.51 -1.71
N GLU A 168 10.52 -9.54 -2.14
CA GLU A 168 10.11 -9.06 -3.46
C GLU A 168 10.26 -7.54 -3.62
N TRP A 169 10.09 -6.78 -2.54
CA TRP A 169 10.24 -5.33 -2.58
C TRP A 169 11.68 -4.90 -2.89
N GLU A 170 12.66 -5.57 -2.30
CA GLU A 170 14.08 -5.37 -2.60
C GLU A 170 14.40 -5.68 -4.07
N LEU A 171 13.85 -6.77 -4.60
CA LEU A 171 13.98 -7.11 -6.02
C LEU A 171 13.41 -5.99 -6.91
N LEU A 172 12.20 -5.52 -6.62
CA LEU A 172 11.57 -4.44 -7.38
C LEU A 172 12.38 -3.14 -7.33
N CYS A 173 12.89 -2.76 -6.17
CA CYS A 173 13.73 -1.58 -6.00
C CYS A 173 15.06 -1.70 -6.78
N TYR A 174 15.67 -2.89 -6.77
CA TYR A 174 16.86 -3.17 -7.56
C TYR A 174 16.58 -3.02 -9.06
N LEU A 175 15.53 -3.67 -9.56
CA LEU A 175 15.16 -3.61 -10.97
C LEU A 175 14.85 -2.17 -11.41
N ALA A 176 14.11 -1.42 -10.60
CA ALA A 176 13.84 -0.01 -10.88
C ALA A 176 15.13 0.81 -10.99
N ARG A 177 16.12 0.55 -10.12
CA ARG A 177 17.41 1.25 -10.16
C ARG A 177 18.19 0.94 -11.44
N GLU A 178 18.25 -0.33 -11.85
CA GLU A 178 18.98 -0.72 -13.07
C GLU A 178 18.36 -0.11 -14.34
N GLU A 179 17.07 0.17 -14.33
CA GLU A 179 16.32 0.77 -15.45
C GLU A 179 16.22 2.31 -15.38
N ASN A 180 16.70 2.94 -14.29
CA ASN A 180 16.45 4.35 -13.95
C ASN A 180 14.95 4.70 -13.80
N TYR A 181 14.19 3.78 -13.20
CA TYR A 181 12.78 3.89 -12.88
C TYR A 181 12.56 4.18 -11.37
N VAL A 182 11.32 4.49 -11.03
CA VAL A 182 10.79 4.54 -9.66
C VAL A 182 9.80 3.40 -9.48
N VAL A 183 9.88 2.76 -8.32
CA VAL A 183 8.84 1.86 -7.83
C VAL A 183 8.13 2.47 -6.62
N SER A 184 6.80 2.45 -6.63
CA SER A 184 5.97 2.90 -5.51
C SER A 184 4.61 2.20 -5.52
N VAL A 185 3.95 2.11 -4.37
CA VAL A 185 2.55 1.67 -4.28
C VAL A 185 1.70 2.86 -3.91
N SER A 186 0.62 3.10 -4.67
CA SER A 186 -0.35 4.15 -4.40
C SER A 186 -1.75 3.59 -4.59
N GLY A 187 -2.60 3.73 -3.58
CA GLY A 187 -3.90 3.05 -3.54
C GLY A 187 -3.71 1.54 -3.70
N GLN A 188 -4.36 0.97 -4.72
CA GLN A 188 -4.25 -0.45 -5.09
C GLN A 188 -3.36 -0.68 -6.33
N THR A 189 -2.47 0.26 -6.65
CA THR A 189 -1.64 0.23 -7.86
C THR A 189 -0.16 0.18 -7.52
N LEU A 190 0.55 -0.81 -8.07
CA LEU A 190 2.01 -0.81 -8.15
C LEU A 190 2.42 0.05 -9.35
N ASN A 191 3.19 1.11 -9.09
CA ASN A 191 3.78 1.97 -10.10
C ASN A 191 5.22 1.53 -10.34
N PHE A 192 5.57 1.28 -11.61
CA PHE A 192 6.93 1.02 -12.06
C PHE A 192 7.17 1.83 -13.34
N VAL A 193 7.65 3.05 -13.17
CA VAL A 193 7.67 4.09 -14.22
C VAL A 193 9.02 4.81 -14.25
N PRO A 194 9.44 5.42 -15.38
CA PRO A 194 10.64 6.24 -15.42
C PRO A 194 10.61 7.36 -14.39
N ARG A 195 11.80 7.77 -13.92
CA ARG A 195 11.98 8.95 -13.06
C ARG A 195 11.61 10.26 -13.75
#